data_AF-A0AAN8XG53-F1
#
_entry.id   AF-A0AAN8XG53-F1
#
_cell.length_a   1.000
_cell.length_b   1.000
_cell.length_c   1.000
_cell.angle_alpha   90.00
_cell.angle_beta   90.00
_cell.angle_gamma   90.00
#
_symmetry.space_group_name_H-M   'P 1'
#
loop_
_entity.id
_entity.type
_entity.pdbx_description
1 polymer ?
#
loop_
_entity_poly.entity_id
_entity_poly.type
_entity_poly.pdbx_seq_one_letter_code
_entity_poly.pdbx_strand_id
1 'polypeptide(L)'
;EVLTLKDGGILALDWYRKPKTSDDAVTVILPGLTGSSQSEYIKGFVNNLKNIENVAIVIFNHRGMGGVELKTTRAYCGANSDDFEEAIEHIHLFYPSSPILASGVSLGG
;
A
#
# COMPACT_ATOMS: atom_id res chain seq x y z
N GLU A 1 -0.31 -5.43 -7.83
CA GLU A 1 0.07 -4.49 -8.91
C GLU A 1 1.46 -3.97 -8.64
N VAL A 2 2.31 -3.83 -9.66
CA VAL A 2 3.66 -3.29 -9.52
C VAL A 2 3.68 -1.86 -10.05
N LEU A 3 4.05 -0.92 -9.21
CA LEU A 3 4.16 0.50 -9.54
C LEU A 3 5.61 0.82 -9.88
N THR A 4 5.84 1.49 -11.01
CA THR A 4 7.13 2.10 -11.35
C THR A 4 7.12 3.55 -10.88
N LEU A 5 8.14 3.93 -10.11
CA LEU A 5 8.29 5.24 -9.49
C LEU A 5 9.08 6.17 -10.41
N LYS A 6 9.01 7.48 -10.14
CA LYS A 6 9.67 8.54 -10.92
C LYS A 6 11.19 8.33 -11.02
N ASP A 7 11.81 7.73 -10.00
CA ASP A 7 13.25 7.42 -9.98
C ASP A 7 13.64 6.10 -10.67
N GLY A 8 12.68 5.41 -11.29
CA GLY A 8 12.87 4.13 -11.98
C GLY A 8 12.85 2.91 -11.05
N GLY A 9 12.70 3.11 -9.73
CA GLY A 9 12.43 2.03 -8.78
C GLY A 9 11.04 1.46 -8.92
N ILE A 10 10.80 0.36 -8.21
CA ILE A 10 9.49 -0.30 -8.19
C ILE A 10 9.06 -0.65 -6.77
N LEU A 11 7.75 -0.64 -6.55
CA LEU A 11 7.09 -1.15 -5.36
C LEU A 11 5.82 -1.91 -5.74
N ALA A 12 5.17 -2.56 -4.78
CA ALA A 12 3.93 -3.29 -5.04
C ALA A 12 2.74 -2.79 -4.21
N LEU A 13 1.62 -2.57 -4.89
CA LEU A 13 0.30 -2.40 -4.29
C LEU A 13 -0.44 -3.74 -4.38
N ASP A 14 -0.57 -4.43 -3.25
CA ASP A 14 -1.27 -5.71 -3.19
C ASP A 14 -2.73 -5.51 -2.78
N TRP A 15 -3.63 -5.68 -3.73
CA TRP A 15 -5.05 -5.38 -3.56
C TRP A 15 -5.79 -6.61 -3.07
N TYR A 16 -6.31 -6.56 -1.85
CA TYR A 16 -7.29 -7.55 -1.40
C TYR A 16 -8.67 -7.26 -2.01
N ARG A 17 -9.07 -5.98 -2.05
CA ARG A 17 -10.32 -5.54 -2.67
C ARG A 17 -10.14 -4.14 -3.26
N LYS A 18 -10.38 -4.00 -4.56
CA LYS A 18 -10.40 -2.69 -5.24
C LYS A 18 -11.73 -1.96 -5.01
N PRO A 19 -11.76 -0.61 -5.05
CA PRO A 19 -13.00 0.16 -5.07
C PRO A 19 -13.91 -0.28 -6.20
N LYS A 20 -15.20 -0.41 -5.92
CA LYS A 20 -16.28 -0.66 -6.88
C LYS A 20 -17.07 0.60 -7.18
N THR A 21 -17.17 1.50 -6.20
CA THR A 21 -17.87 2.79 -6.32
C THR A 21 -16.97 3.92 -5.83
N SER A 22 -17.34 5.17 -6.10
CA SER A 22 -16.68 6.36 -5.55
C SER A 22 -16.80 6.49 -4.04
N ASP A 23 -17.76 5.80 -3.42
CA ASP A 23 -18.00 5.88 -1.97
C ASP A 23 -17.13 4.88 -1.20
N ASP A 24 -16.48 3.94 -1.89
CA ASP A 24 -15.57 2.99 -1.28
C ASP A 24 -14.29 3.69 -0.80
N ALA A 25 -14.02 3.66 0.50
CA ALA A 25 -12.79 4.20 1.08
C ALA A 25 -11.60 3.27 0.80
N VAL A 26 -10.56 3.77 0.14
CA VAL A 26 -9.30 3.07 -0.09
C VAL A 26 -8.49 3.07 1.19
N THR A 27 -8.49 1.93 1.90
CA THR A 27 -7.64 1.71 3.07
C THR A 27 -6.29 1.14 2.66
N VAL A 28 -5.26 1.97 2.76
CA VAL A 28 -3.87 1.63 2.51
C VAL A 28 -3.23 1.16 3.81
N ILE A 29 -2.75 -0.07 3.83
CA ILE A 29 -2.09 -0.69 4.99
C ILE A 29 -0.59 -0.72 4.73
N LEU A 30 0.20 -0.15 5.65
CA LEU A 30 1.66 -0.09 5.59
C LEU A 30 2.26 -1.10 6.57
N PRO A 31 2.93 -2.17 6.09
CA PRO A 31 3.69 -3.08 6.93
C PRO A 31 4.87 -2.38 7.64
N GLY A 32 5.29 -2.93 8.77
CA GLY A 32 6.52 -2.49 9.44
C GLY A 32 7.79 -2.95 8.73
N LEU A 33 8.94 -2.72 9.39
CA LEU A 33 10.25 -3.11 8.87
C LEU A 33 10.27 -4.60 8.49
N THR A 34 10.70 -4.93 7.28
CA THR A 34 10.72 -6.28 6.67
C THR A 34 9.34 -6.93 6.47
N GLY A 35 8.27 -6.21 6.78
CA GLY A 35 6.90 -6.66 6.60
C GLY A 35 6.45 -6.64 5.14
N SER A 36 5.42 -7.42 4.85
CA SER A 36 4.76 -7.45 3.54
C SER A 36 3.29 -7.85 3.69
N SER A 37 2.55 -7.88 2.58
CA SER A 37 1.18 -8.42 2.54
C SER A 37 1.07 -9.86 3.02
N GLN A 38 2.16 -10.62 3.01
CA GLN A 38 2.19 -12.00 3.47
C GLN A 38 2.47 -12.16 4.97
N SER A 39 2.78 -11.07 5.69
CA SER A 39 2.99 -11.12 7.13
C SER A 39 1.67 -11.42 7.87
N GLU A 40 1.71 -12.32 8.84
CA GLU A 40 0.49 -12.79 9.55
C GLU A 40 -0.27 -11.65 10.25
N TYR A 41 0.43 -10.65 10.78
CA TYR A 41 -0.23 -9.48 11.39
C TYR A 41 -0.96 -8.62 10.35
N ILE A 42 -0.46 -8.54 9.11
CA ILE A 42 -1.16 -7.87 8.01
C ILE A 42 -2.39 -8.67 7.59
N LYS A 43 -2.28 -9.99 7.47
CA LYS A 43 -3.43 -10.86 7.19
C LYS A 43 -4.51 -10.73 8.27
N GLY A 44 -4.11 -10.67 9.54
CA GLY A 44 -5.01 -10.38 10.66
C GLY A 44 -5.71 -9.02 10.51
N PHE A 45 -4.97 -7.98 10.13
CA PHE A 45 -5.53 -6.66 9.86
C PHE A 45 -6.59 -6.73 8.73
N VAL A 46 -6.23 -7.29 7.57
CA VAL A 46 -7.14 -7.45 6.43
C VAL A 46 -8.38 -8.25 6.84
N ASN A 47 -8.22 -9.31 7.65
CA ASN A 47 -9.33 -10.13 8.12
C ASN A 47 -10.34 -9.36 8.98
N ASN A 48 -9.91 -8.34 9.71
CA ASN A 48 -10.80 -7.46 10.47
C ASN A 48 -11.54 -6.46 9.57
N LEU A 49 -10.94 -6.05 8.45
CA LEU A 49 -11.52 -5.06 7.54
C LEU A 49 -12.39 -5.66 6.42
N LYS A 50 -12.13 -6.90 6.01
CA LYS A 50 -12.69 -7.48 4.77
C LYS A 50 -14.23 -7.49 4.70
N ASN A 51 -14.90 -7.53 5.85
CA ASN A 51 -16.35 -7.60 5.94
C ASN A 51 -17.02 -6.22 6.11
N ILE A 52 -16.23 -5.15 6.24
CA ILE A 52 -16.78 -3.79 6.31
C ILE A 52 -17.27 -3.39 4.91
N GLU A 53 -18.49 -2.86 4.83
CA GLU A 53 -19.04 -2.34 3.58
C GLU A 53 -18.30 -1.07 3.16
N ASN A 54 -18.24 -0.81 1.84
CA ASN A 54 -17.62 0.38 1.26
C ASN A 54 -16.15 0.61 1.68
N VAL A 55 -15.38 -0.47 1.85
CA VAL A 55 -13.94 -0.40 2.16
C VAL A 55 -13.14 -1.13 1.08
N ALA A 56 -12.35 -0.42 0.29
CA ALA A 56 -11.29 -1.03 -0.49
C ALA A 56 -10.05 -1.24 0.39
N ILE A 57 -9.30 -2.31 0.13
CA ILE A 57 -8.15 -2.70 0.95
C ILE A 57 -6.96 -2.96 0.03
N VAL A 58 -5.89 -2.21 0.27
CA VAL A 58 -4.61 -2.33 -0.43
C VAL A 58 -3.47 -2.32 0.56
N ILE A 59 -2.51 -3.22 0.36
CA ILE A 59 -1.29 -3.30 1.15
C ILE A 59 -0.17 -2.66 0.34
N PHE A 60 0.51 -1.69 0.94
CA PHE A 60 1.69 -1.05 0.37
C PHE A 60 2.94 -1.87 0.71
N ASN A 61 3.49 -2.58 -0.26
CA ASN A 61 4.75 -3.28 -0.10
C ASN A 61 5.88 -2.37 -0.57
N HIS A 62 6.79 -2.03 0.36
CA HIS A 62 7.99 -1.24 0.06
C HIS A 62 8.86 -1.86 -1.04
N ARG A 63 9.77 -1.04 -1.60
CA ARG A 63 10.81 -1.49 -2.53
C ARG A 63 11.52 -2.73 -2.00
N GLY A 64 11.66 -3.76 -2.84
CA GLY A 64 12.30 -5.02 -2.49
C GLY A 64 11.49 -5.96 -1.59
N MET A 65 10.31 -5.56 -1.09
CA MET A 65 9.44 -6.36 -0.22
C MET A 65 8.25 -6.95 -1.00
N GLY A 66 7.54 -7.92 -0.43
CA GLY A 66 6.31 -8.46 -1.05
C GLY A 66 6.53 -9.13 -2.42
N GLY A 67 7.75 -9.63 -2.68
CA GLY A 67 8.10 -10.31 -3.92
C GLY A 67 8.50 -9.41 -5.08
N VAL A 68 8.61 -8.08 -4.87
CA VAL A 68 9.21 -7.18 -5.88
C VAL A 68 10.72 -7.10 -5.75
N GLU A 69 11.41 -6.95 -6.87
CA GLU A 69 12.85 -6.74 -6.93
C GLU A 69 13.23 -5.31 -6.51
N LEU A 70 14.37 -5.16 -5.83
CA LEU A 70 14.97 -3.86 -5.56
C LEU A 70 15.76 -3.37 -6.79
N LYS A 71 15.11 -2.61 -7.67
CA LYS A 71 15.71 -2.16 -8.95
C LYS A 71 16.69 -0.98 -8.85
N THR A 72 16.64 -0.23 -7.77
CA THR A 72 17.49 0.95 -7.52
C THR A 72 18.31 0.74 -6.26
N THR A 73 19.45 1.43 -6.11
CA THR A 73 20.24 1.41 -4.87
C THR A 73 19.49 2.00 -3.66
N ARG A 74 18.41 2.75 -3.91
CA ARG A 74 17.52 3.30 -2.89
C ARG A 74 16.61 2.21 -2.30
N ALA A 75 16.77 1.96 -1.00
CA ALA A 75 15.85 1.19 -0.17
C ALA A 75 14.77 2.09 0.48
N TYR A 76 13.82 1.48 1.19
CA TYR A 76 12.80 2.21 1.96
C TYR A 76 13.33 2.65 3.34
N CYS A 77 12.80 3.75 3.86
CA CYS A 77 13.21 4.35 5.12
C CYS A 77 12.01 5.01 5.80
N GLY A 78 11.88 4.87 7.13
CA GLY A 78 10.79 5.53 7.88
C GLY A 78 10.87 7.06 7.93
N ALA A 79 11.99 7.65 7.52
CA ALA A 79 12.15 9.10 7.39
C ALA A 79 11.90 9.61 5.96
N ASN A 80 11.51 8.73 5.02
CA ASN A 80 11.25 9.10 3.64
C ASN A 80 9.85 8.64 3.23
N SER A 81 9.03 9.58 2.79
CA SER A 81 7.65 9.34 2.38
C SER A 81 7.42 9.41 0.87
N ASP A 82 8.44 9.68 0.05
CA ASP A 82 8.24 9.95 -1.39
C ASP A 82 7.61 8.75 -2.11
N ASP A 83 8.03 7.53 -1.78
CA ASP A 83 7.46 6.30 -2.35
C ASP A 83 5.96 6.17 -2.02
N PHE A 84 5.60 6.58 -0.80
CA PHE A 84 4.22 6.54 -0.34
C PHE A 84 3.40 7.63 -1.03
N GLU A 85 3.93 8.85 -1.13
CA GLU A 85 3.30 9.96 -1.86
C GLU A 85 3.01 9.57 -3.31
N GLU A 86 3.99 9.02 -4.04
CA GLU A 86 3.80 8.55 -5.41
C GLU A 86 2.75 7.43 -5.53
N ALA A 87 2.66 6.53 -4.54
CA ALA A 87 1.63 5.52 -4.50
C ALA A 87 0.23 6.10 -4.22
N ILE A 88 0.12 7.11 -3.35
CA ILE A 88 -1.14 7.82 -3.11
C ILE A 88 -1.57 8.60 -4.35
N GLU A 89 -0.66 9.31 -5.01
CA GLU A 89 -0.92 9.99 -6.30
C GLU A 89 -1.46 8.99 -7.34
N HIS A 90 -0.81 7.83 -7.45
CA HIS A 90 -1.24 6.77 -8.35
C HIS A 90 -2.65 6.26 -7.99
N ILE A 91 -2.93 5.94 -6.73
CA ILE A 91 -4.26 5.51 -6.29
C ILE A 91 -5.32 6.58 -6.59
N HIS A 92 -5.03 7.85 -6.28
CA HIS A 92 -5.95 8.96 -6.50
C HIS A 92 -6.24 9.19 -7.99
N LEU A 93 -5.26 8.97 -8.87
CA LEU A 93 -5.47 9.06 -10.32
C LEU A 93 -6.53 8.07 -10.83
N PHE A 94 -6.54 6.84 -10.29
CA PHE A 94 -7.51 5.81 -10.68
C PHE A 94 -8.84 5.89 -9.91
N TYR A 95 -8.82 6.41 -8.68
CA TYR A 95 -9.99 6.52 -7.81
C TYR A 95 -10.11 7.94 -7.23
N PRO A 96 -10.36 8.97 -8.07
CA PRO A 96 -10.25 10.38 -7.66
C PRO A 96 -11.30 10.81 -6.63
N SER A 97 -12.45 10.14 -6.59
CA SER A 97 -13.53 10.46 -5.66
C SER A 97 -13.52 9.61 -4.38
N SER A 98 -12.72 8.53 -4.35
CA SER A 98 -12.67 7.64 -3.20
C SER A 98 -11.88 8.28 -2.06
N PRO A 99 -12.42 8.29 -0.82
CA PRO A 99 -11.63 8.67 0.35
C PRO A 99 -10.43 7.74 0.49
N ILE A 100 -9.27 8.29 0.88
CA ILE A 100 -8.07 7.50 1.15
C ILE A 100 -7.79 7.53 2.64
N LEU A 101 -7.71 6.34 3.24
CA LEU A 101 -7.34 6.11 4.63
C LEU A 101 -6.01 5.37 4.65
N ALA A 102 -5.10 5.74 5.55
CA ALA A 102 -3.82 5.05 5.71
C ALA A 102 -3.64 4.56 7.14
N SER A 103 -3.14 3.34 7.31
CA SER A 103 -2.80 2.78 8.62
C SER A 103 -1.50 2.00 8.55
N GLY A 104 -0.59 2.32 9.46
CA GLY A 104 0.73 1.74 9.55
C GLY A 104 0.95 0.92 10.82
N VAL A 105 1.84 -0.07 10.74
CA VAL A 105 2.29 -0.84 11.90
C VAL A 105 3.80 -0.63 12.09
N SER A 106 4.21 -0.21 13.30
CA SER A 106 5.63 0.06 13.62
C SER A 106 6.22 1.08 12.63
N LEU A 107 7.28 0.73 11.89
CA LEU A 107 7.88 1.60 10.87
C LEU A 107 6.90 2.10 9.80
N GLY A 108 5.82 1.36 9.54
CA GLY A 108 4.83 1.74 8.55
C GLY A 108 3.93 2.90 8.99
N GLY A 109 3.94 3.28 10.28
CA GLY A 109 3.15 4.39 10.83
C GLY A 109 4.00 5.61 11.12
#